data_AF-A0A9P0JMJ1-F1
#
_entry.id   AF-A0A9P0JMJ1-F1
#
_cell.length_a   1.000
_cell.length_b   1.000
_cell.length_c   1.000
_cell.angle_alpha   90.00
_cell.angle_beta   90.00
_cell.angle_gamma   90.00
#
_symmetry.space_group_name_H-M   'P 1'
#
loop_
_entity.id
_entity.type
_entity.pdbx_description
1 polymer ?
#
loop_
_entity_poly.entity_id
_entity_poly.type
_entity_poly.pdbx_seq_one_letter_code
_entity_poly.pdbx_strand_id
1 'polypeptide(L)'
;MLKLFSSVAMHSQSVLVGIRNFSTSGGPLLFRSSVPMFAEPLKKKKRLDPQILKAREDRKRKKIEKSIRKLEKVSKTLKPIDEVQLMATLSNERDIRQRPTIVHSNDKLEENLVVAKAWSMYKHDEHFFNLQVINDLEYSQQRALNELREVSEDLYLAAVDIDESLLTCQLTGPVETPPIENYQSPDGEYIDISKKWD
;
A
#
# COMPACT_ATOMS: atom_id res chain seq x y z
N MET A 1 -14.09 37.78 47.68
CA MET A 1 -15.07 38.86 47.43
C MET A 1 -15.94 38.47 46.25
N LEU A 2 -17.24 38.27 46.52
CA LEU A 2 -18.32 38.02 45.55
C LEU A 2 -18.59 39.25 44.67
N LYS A 3 -19.03 39.06 43.41
CA LYS A 3 -20.26 39.68 42.84
C LYS A 3 -20.79 38.86 41.65
N LEU A 4 -21.97 38.29 41.84
CA LEU A 4 -22.95 37.89 40.81
C LEU A 4 -23.74 39.14 40.39
N PHE A 5 -24.17 39.26 39.13
CA PHE A 5 -25.46 39.89 38.80
C PHE A 5 -26.06 39.34 37.49
N SER A 6 -27.37 39.14 37.58
CA SER A 6 -28.37 38.62 36.64
C SER A 6 -28.98 39.70 35.73
N SER A 7 -29.68 39.30 34.65
CA SER A 7 -31.01 39.86 34.33
C SER A 7 -31.66 39.16 33.12
N VAL A 8 -32.92 38.75 33.28
CA VAL A 8 -33.87 38.25 32.26
C VAL A 8 -34.75 39.41 31.78
N ALA A 9 -35.19 39.40 30.51
CA ALA A 9 -36.18 40.36 29.99
C ALA A 9 -37.40 39.65 29.40
N MET A 10 -38.59 40.14 29.76
CA MET A 10 -39.92 39.64 29.38
C MET A 10 -40.54 40.46 28.25
N HIS A 11 -41.34 39.80 27.40
CA HIS A 11 -42.16 40.40 26.33
C HIS A 11 -43.51 40.94 26.87
N SER A 12 -44.11 41.90 26.15
CA SER A 12 -45.55 42.18 26.21
C SER A 12 -46.10 42.60 24.84
N GLN A 13 -47.37 42.24 24.58
CA GLN A 13 -48.06 42.28 23.30
C GLN A 13 -49.14 43.39 23.23
N SER A 14 -49.36 43.84 21.98
CA SER A 14 -50.63 44.13 21.25
C SER A 14 -51.66 45.15 21.78
N VAL A 15 -52.26 45.95 20.87
CA VAL A 15 -53.72 46.19 20.69
C VAL A 15 -54.00 46.76 19.28
N LEU A 16 -55.09 46.31 18.64
CA LEU A 16 -55.64 46.73 17.35
C LEU A 16 -56.88 47.65 17.53
N VAL A 17 -57.12 48.58 16.62
CA VAL A 17 -58.41 49.31 16.47
C VAL A 17 -58.79 49.35 14.98
N GLY A 18 -60.06 49.04 14.68
CA GLY A 18 -60.61 49.00 13.32
C GLY A 18 -61.52 50.18 12.97
N ILE A 19 -61.55 50.57 11.70
CA ILE A 19 -62.55 51.44 11.07
C ILE A 19 -62.84 50.89 9.67
N ARG A 20 -64.13 50.74 9.32
CA ARG A 20 -64.63 50.30 8.01
C ARG A 20 -64.73 51.49 7.06
N ASN A 21 -64.17 51.40 5.85
CA ASN A 21 -64.44 52.32 4.74
C ASN A 21 -64.54 51.52 3.42
N PHE A 22 -65.73 51.46 2.85
CA PHE A 22 -66.03 50.81 1.57
C PHE A 22 -65.41 51.60 0.40
N SER A 23 -64.82 50.91 -0.58
CA SER A 23 -64.37 51.48 -1.86
C SER A 23 -64.99 50.68 -3.02
N THR A 24 -65.67 51.36 -3.93
CA THR A 24 -66.39 50.78 -5.10
C THR A 24 -65.54 50.71 -6.37
N SER A 25 -64.25 50.39 -6.25
CA SER A 25 -63.35 50.19 -7.40
C SER A 25 -62.93 48.73 -7.52
N GLY A 26 -63.30 48.08 -8.63
CA GLY A 26 -63.15 46.65 -8.89
C GLY A 26 -61.73 46.20 -9.23
N GLY A 27 -60.73 46.53 -8.41
CA GLY A 27 -59.35 46.06 -8.55
C GLY A 27 -58.57 46.14 -7.23
N PRO A 28 -57.55 45.28 -7.00
CA PRO A 28 -56.85 45.22 -5.72
C PRO A 28 -56.06 46.50 -5.44
N LEU A 29 -56.42 47.22 -4.37
CA LEU A 29 -55.62 48.29 -3.78
C LEU A 29 -54.35 47.70 -3.16
N LEU A 30 -53.27 47.66 -3.93
CA LEU A 30 -51.92 47.25 -3.50
C LEU A 30 -51.28 48.31 -2.60
N PHE A 31 -51.89 48.62 -1.46
CA PHE A 31 -51.25 49.44 -0.42
C PHE A 31 -50.09 48.65 0.20
N ARG A 32 -48.86 48.95 -0.24
CA ARG A 32 -47.65 48.50 0.46
C ARG A 32 -47.34 49.50 1.58
N SER A 33 -47.63 49.12 2.82
CA SER A 33 -47.36 49.92 4.02
C SER A 33 -45.94 49.72 4.58
N SER A 34 -45.02 49.11 3.84
CA SER A 34 -43.66 48.92 4.31
C SER A 34 -42.92 50.25 4.33
N VAL A 35 -42.41 50.64 5.50
CA VAL A 35 -41.50 51.79 5.65
C VAL A 35 -40.35 51.62 4.65
N PRO A 36 -40.04 52.62 3.79
CA PRO A 36 -38.88 52.54 2.93
C PRO A 36 -37.64 52.46 3.82
N MET A 37 -37.03 51.28 3.92
CA MET A 37 -35.70 51.15 4.49
C MET A 37 -34.73 51.78 3.49
N PHE A 38 -34.27 52.99 3.80
CA PHE A 38 -33.20 53.70 3.10
C PHE A 38 -31.83 53.01 3.31
N ALA A 39 -31.76 51.70 3.11
CA ALA A 39 -30.49 51.00 3.08
C ALA A 39 -29.74 51.38 1.79
N GLU A 40 -28.50 51.85 1.92
CA GLU A 40 -27.65 52.11 0.77
C GLU A 40 -27.59 50.87 -0.14
N PRO A 41 -27.64 51.02 -1.48
CA PRO A 41 -27.50 49.91 -2.41
C PRO A 41 -26.27 49.06 -2.05
N LEU A 42 -26.43 47.73 -1.98
CA LEU A 42 -25.35 46.82 -1.59
C LEU A 42 -24.11 47.07 -2.48
N LYS A 43 -23.00 47.47 -1.84
CA LYS A 43 -21.76 47.78 -2.56
C LYS A 43 -21.35 46.60 -3.44
N LYS A 44 -21.14 46.86 -4.74
CA LYS A 44 -20.65 45.86 -5.70
C LYS A 44 -19.37 45.23 -5.16
N LYS A 45 -19.30 43.89 -5.14
CA LYS A 45 -18.07 43.17 -4.75
C LYS A 45 -16.94 43.61 -5.66
N LYS A 46 -15.88 44.19 -5.09
CA LYS A 46 -14.70 44.62 -5.85
C LYS A 46 -13.99 43.39 -6.42
N ARG A 47 -13.61 43.46 -7.70
CA ARG A 47 -12.74 42.46 -8.32
C ARG A 47 -11.40 42.47 -7.57
N LEU A 48 -10.91 41.30 -7.19
CA LEU A 48 -9.63 41.17 -6.52
C LEU A 48 -8.49 41.54 -7.48
N ASP A 49 -7.45 42.16 -6.93
CA ASP A 49 -6.27 42.53 -7.71
C ASP A 49 -5.65 41.29 -8.37
N PRO A 50 -5.17 41.42 -9.62
CA PRO A 50 -4.59 40.30 -10.36
C PRO A 50 -3.38 39.67 -9.65
N GLN A 51 -2.61 40.49 -8.92
CA GLN A 51 -1.47 40.03 -8.12
C GLN A 51 -1.89 39.14 -6.94
N ILE A 52 -3.04 39.41 -6.33
CA ILE A 52 -3.60 38.59 -5.22
C ILE A 52 -4.09 37.25 -5.76
N LEU A 53 -4.69 37.22 -6.96
CA LEU A 53 -5.10 35.97 -7.62
C LEU A 53 -3.90 35.08 -7.97
N LYS A 54 -2.87 35.66 -8.61
CA LYS A 54 -1.62 34.96 -8.92
C LYS A 54 -0.94 34.41 -7.66
N ALA A 55 -0.86 35.21 -6.60
CA ALA A 55 -0.31 34.75 -5.32
C ALA A 55 -1.12 33.61 -4.69
N ARG A 56 -2.45 33.58 -4.86
CA ARG A 56 -3.29 32.47 -4.40
C ARG A 56 -3.06 31.20 -5.22
N GLU A 57 -2.92 31.32 -6.53
CA GLU A 57 -2.60 30.20 -7.43
C GLU A 57 -1.21 29.64 -7.15
N ASP A 58 -0.19 30.48 -7.01
CA ASP A 58 1.18 30.05 -6.68
C ASP A 58 1.25 29.34 -5.33
N ARG A 59 0.46 29.78 -4.35
CA ARG A 59 0.32 29.09 -3.05
C ARG A 59 -0.32 27.71 -3.22
N LYS A 60 -1.35 27.57 -4.05
CA LYS A 60 -1.97 26.26 -4.33
C LYS A 60 -1.01 25.35 -5.07
N ARG A 61 -0.32 25.85 -6.09
CA ARG A 61 0.68 25.10 -6.87
C ARG A 61 1.80 24.57 -5.99
N LYS A 62 2.39 25.43 -5.14
CA LYS A 62 3.43 25.03 -4.19
C LYS A 62 2.96 24.01 -3.16
N LYS A 63 1.69 24.07 -2.72
CA LYS A 63 1.12 23.06 -1.80
C LYS A 63 1.00 21.71 -2.49
N ILE A 64 0.48 21.68 -3.71
CA ILE A 64 0.33 20.47 -4.51
C ILE A 64 1.69 19.86 -4.85
N GLU A 65 2.66 20.69 -5.25
CA GLU A 65 4.02 20.23 -5.52
C GLU A 65 4.68 19.62 -4.28
N LYS A 66 4.51 20.23 -3.11
CA LYS A 66 5.02 19.68 -1.85
C LYS A 66 4.31 18.37 -1.48
N SER A 67 3.01 18.23 -1.71
CA SER A 67 2.31 16.98 -1.43
C SER A 67 2.76 15.86 -2.38
N ILE A 68 2.93 16.17 -3.67
CA ILE A 68 3.48 15.23 -4.66
C ILE A 68 4.86 14.76 -4.21
N ARG A 69 5.78 15.68 -3.88
CA ARG A 69 7.13 15.34 -3.40
C ARG A 69 7.13 14.50 -2.12
N LYS A 70 6.10 14.61 -1.27
CA LYS A 70 5.96 13.77 -0.06
C LYS A 70 5.47 12.38 -0.43
N LEU A 71 4.46 12.29 -1.28
CA LEU A 71 3.93 11.01 -1.77
C LEU A 71 4.98 10.23 -2.54
N GLU A 72 5.77 10.89 -3.39
CA GLU A 72 6.90 10.28 -4.12
C GLU A 72 8.01 9.76 -3.21
N LYS A 73 8.18 10.34 -2.01
CA LYS A 73 9.15 9.84 -1.03
C LYS A 73 8.63 8.60 -0.33
N VAL A 74 7.36 8.60 0.05
CA VAL A 74 6.69 7.47 0.71
C VAL A 74 6.53 6.28 -0.25
N SER A 75 6.22 6.52 -1.53
CA SER A 75 6.09 5.43 -2.51
C SER A 75 7.41 4.69 -2.77
N LYS A 76 8.55 5.32 -2.47
CA LYS A 76 9.88 4.71 -2.62
C LYS A 76 10.34 3.95 -1.38
N THR A 77 9.70 4.13 -0.22
CA THR A 77 10.06 3.36 0.97
C THR A 77 9.49 1.95 0.83
N LEU A 78 10.37 0.95 0.85
CA LEU A 78 9.99 -0.45 0.81
C LEU A 78 9.32 -0.87 2.12
N LYS A 79 8.39 -1.83 2.03
CA LYS A 79 7.82 -2.47 3.22
C LYS A 79 8.92 -3.22 3.97
N PRO A 80 8.96 -3.17 5.31
CA PRO A 80 9.93 -3.93 6.08
C PRO A 80 9.68 -5.44 5.93
N ILE A 81 10.76 -6.22 5.96
CA ILE A 81 10.70 -7.69 5.91
C ILE A 81 10.77 -8.21 7.35
N ASP A 82 9.63 -8.64 7.87
CA ASP A 82 9.48 -9.05 9.26
C ASP A 82 10.41 -10.22 9.64
N GLU A 83 10.70 -11.16 8.73
CA GLU A 83 11.56 -12.33 8.97
C GLU A 83 13.04 -11.97 9.15
N VAL A 84 13.48 -10.88 8.50
CA VAL A 84 14.88 -10.42 8.57
C VAL A 84 15.09 -9.55 9.82
N GLN A 85 14.05 -8.86 10.27
CA GLN A 85 14.15 -7.94 11.40
C GLN A 85 13.98 -8.67 12.74
N LEU A 86 14.97 -8.50 13.63
CA LEU A 86 14.83 -9.01 15.00
C LEU A 86 13.66 -8.30 15.71
N MET A 87 12.72 -9.09 16.23
CA MET A 87 11.63 -8.57 17.04
C MET A 87 12.16 -7.91 18.32
N ALA A 88 11.71 -6.69 18.62
CA ALA A 88 12.13 -5.95 19.81
C ALA A 88 11.87 -6.72 21.12
N THR A 89 10.80 -7.51 21.17
CA THR A 89 10.46 -8.38 22.32
C THR A 89 11.56 -9.40 22.59
N LEU A 90 12.09 -10.06 21.55
CA LEU A 90 13.16 -11.05 21.69
C LEU A 90 14.48 -10.41 22.15
N SER A 91 14.77 -9.18 21.71
CA SER A 91 15.96 -8.46 22.16
C SER A 91 15.88 -8.10 23.64
N ASN A 92 14.71 -7.70 24.13
CA ASN A 92 14.50 -7.29 25.53
C ASN A 92 14.45 -8.50 26.48
N GLU A 93 13.86 -9.61 26.05
CA GLU A 93 13.69 -10.83 26.86
C GLU A 93 14.87 -11.81 26.71
N ARG A 94 15.97 -11.38 26.10
CA ARG A 94 17.15 -12.23 25.82
C ARG A 94 17.61 -12.96 27.08
N ASP A 95 17.79 -12.23 28.18
CA ASP A 95 18.34 -12.80 29.42
C ASP A 95 17.43 -13.86 30.04
N ILE A 96 16.10 -13.73 29.84
CA ILE A 96 15.10 -14.66 30.38
C ILE A 96 14.98 -15.90 29.48
N ARG A 97 15.08 -15.72 28.16
CA ARG A 97 14.87 -16.80 27.16
C ARG A 97 16.17 -17.51 26.76
N GLN A 98 17.34 -16.96 27.09
CA GLN A 98 18.61 -17.51 26.66
C GLN A 98 18.87 -18.85 27.36
N ARG A 99 19.09 -19.89 26.55
CA ARG A 99 19.54 -21.19 27.05
C ARG A 99 21.01 -21.07 27.51
N PRO A 100 21.41 -21.77 28.58
CA PRO A 100 22.80 -21.75 29.03
C PRO A 100 23.72 -22.26 27.92
N THR A 101 24.88 -21.63 27.76
CA THR A 101 25.87 -22.04 26.76
C THR A 101 26.40 -23.42 27.13
N ILE A 102 26.21 -24.38 26.23
CA ILE A 102 26.72 -25.75 26.39
C ILE A 102 28.16 -25.76 25.87
N VAL A 103 29.11 -26.11 26.75
CA VAL A 103 30.49 -26.38 26.34
C VAL A 103 30.56 -27.84 25.89
N HIS A 104 31.00 -28.08 24.66
CA HIS A 104 31.18 -29.43 24.13
C HIS A 104 32.51 -30.03 24.59
N SER A 105 32.54 -31.35 24.82
CA SER A 105 33.80 -32.09 25.01
C SER A 105 34.64 -32.02 23.74
N ASN A 106 35.97 -32.10 23.87
CA ASN A 106 36.90 -32.10 22.74
C ASN A 106 36.56 -33.21 21.73
N ASP A 107 36.27 -34.42 22.21
CA ASP A 107 35.89 -35.55 21.35
C ASP A 107 34.69 -35.21 20.44
N LYS A 108 33.69 -34.51 21.00
CA LYS A 108 32.49 -34.12 20.27
C LYS A 108 32.74 -33.02 19.26
N LEU A 109 33.69 -32.13 19.54
CA LEU A 109 34.15 -31.13 18.58
C LEU A 109 34.90 -31.78 17.41
N GLU A 110 35.75 -32.76 17.69
CA GLU A 110 36.47 -33.52 16.66
C GLU A 110 35.50 -34.32 15.77
N GLU A 111 34.51 -34.99 16.35
CA GLU A 111 33.44 -35.66 15.60
C GLU A 111 32.72 -34.69 14.65
N ASN A 112 32.31 -33.52 15.14
CA ASN A 112 31.65 -32.49 14.33
C ASN A 112 32.55 -32.00 13.19
N LEU A 113 33.85 -31.83 13.42
CA LEU A 113 34.80 -31.42 12.40
C LEU A 113 34.97 -32.48 11.31
N VAL A 114 35.03 -33.76 11.68
CA VAL A 114 35.10 -34.87 10.73
C VAL A 114 33.83 -34.92 9.86
N VAL A 115 32.65 -34.78 10.48
CA VAL A 115 31.37 -34.73 9.76
C VAL A 115 31.30 -33.53 8.82
N ALA A 116 31.70 -32.34 9.29
CA ALA A 116 31.70 -31.13 8.46
C ALA A 116 32.64 -31.26 7.25
N LYS A 117 33.82 -31.87 7.43
CA LYS A 117 34.75 -32.15 6.34
C LYS A 117 34.15 -33.13 5.32
N ALA A 118 33.57 -34.23 5.79
CA ALA A 118 32.91 -35.21 4.92
C ALA A 118 31.74 -34.58 4.14
N TRP A 119 30.94 -33.75 4.81
CA TRP A 119 29.84 -33.01 4.17
C TRP A 119 30.34 -32.03 3.12
N SER A 120 31.42 -31.30 3.40
CA SER A 120 32.02 -30.39 2.43
C SER A 120 32.53 -31.11 1.19
N MET A 121 33.15 -32.29 1.35
CA MET A 121 33.60 -33.11 0.23
C MET A 121 32.40 -33.61 -0.59
N TYR A 122 31.38 -34.15 0.09
CA TYR A 122 30.16 -34.63 -0.57
C TYR A 122 29.48 -33.52 -1.39
N LYS A 123 29.33 -32.31 -0.82
CA LYS A 123 28.71 -31.18 -1.52
C LYS A 123 29.54 -30.67 -2.68
N HIS A 124 30.87 -30.75 -2.57
CA HIS A 124 31.76 -30.44 -3.68
C HIS A 124 31.55 -31.42 -4.84
N ASP A 125 31.49 -32.72 -4.56
CA ASP A 125 31.31 -33.76 -5.58
C ASP A 125 29.93 -33.67 -6.24
N GLU A 126 28.86 -33.44 -5.46
CA GLU A 126 27.51 -33.18 -5.97
C GLU A 126 27.49 -31.96 -6.90
N HIS A 127 28.13 -30.85 -6.49
CA HIS A 127 28.21 -29.66 -7.30
C HIS A 127 28.98 -29.88 -8.61
N PHE A 128 30.12 -30.56 -8.53
CA PHE A 128 30.93 -30.90 -9.71
C PHE A 128 30.15 -31.78 -10.70
N PHE A 129 29.45 -32.80 -10.20
CA PHE A 129 28.58 -33.63 -11.03
C PHE A 129 27.48 -32.81 -11.72
N ASN A 130 26.80 -31.94 -10.98
CA ASN A 130 25.76 -31.08 -11.56
C ASN A 130 26.32 -30.15 -12.64
N LEU A 131 27.50 -29.57 -12.43
CA LEU A 131 28.17 -28.75 -13.43
C LEU A 131 28.53 -29.56 -14.69
N GLN A 132 29.02 -30.79 -14.52
CA GLN A 132 29.31 -31.66 -15.65
C GLN A 132 28.05 -31.95 -16.47
N VAL A 133 26.93 -32.30 -15.82
CA VAL A 133 25.66 -32.53 -16.49
C VAL A 133 25.18 -31.29 -17.25
N ILE A 134 25.29 -30.10 -16.66
CA ILE A 134 24.93 -28.84 -17.33
C ILE A 134 25.80 -28.60 -18.57
N ASN A 135 27.10 -28.79 -18.46
CA ASN A 135 28.03 -28.62 -19.58
C ASN A 135 27.74 -29.62 -20.71
N ASP A 136 27.46 -30.88 -20.38
CA ASP A 136 27.11 -31.91 -21.35
C ASP A 136 25.79 -31.58 -22.07
N LEU A 137 24.79 -31.10 -21.33
CA LEU A 137 23.52 -30.63 -21.89
C LEU A 137 23.73 -29.44 -22.82
N GLU A 138 24.48 -28.43 -22.41
CA GLU A 138 24.79 -27.25 -23.23
C GLU A 138 25.54 -27.65 -24.51
N TYR A 139 26.54 -28.52 -24.40
CA TYR A 139 27.28 -29.02 -25.57
C TYR A 139 26.36 -29.76 -26.54
N SER A 140 25.48 -30.63 -26.02
CA SER A 140 24.52 -31.36 -26.85
C SER A 140 23.52 -30.43 -27.54
N GLN A 141 23.03 -29.40 -26.84
CA GLN A 141 22.15 -28.39 -27.39
C GLN A 141 22.83 -27.59 -28.51
N GLN A 142 24.05 -27.11 -28.27
CA GLN A 142 24.82 -26.35 -29.26
C GLN A 142 25.10 -27.18 -30.51
N ARG A 143 25.50 -28.45 -30.32
CA ARG A 143 25.72 -29.37 -31.44
C ARG A 143 24.45 -29.58 -32.26
N ALA A 144 23.32 -29.84 -31.60
CA ALA A 144 22.04 -30.01 -32.28
C ALA A 144 21.63 -28.75 -33.07
N LEU A 145 21.84 -27.55 -32.52
CA LEU A 145 21.56 -26.30 -33.21
C LEU A 145 22.46 -26.08 -34.44
N ASN A 146 23.74 -26.44 -34.36
CA ASN A 146 24.66 -26.35 -35.49
C ASN A 146 24.24 -27.30 -36.62
N GLU A 147 23.95 -28.56 -36.29
CA GLU A 147 23.45 -29.55 -37.27
C GLU A 147 22.12 -29.09 -37.89
N LEU A 148 21.22 -28.52 -37.09
CA LEU A 148 19.93 -28.01 -37.57
C LEU A 148 20.09 -26.81 -38.51
N ARG A 149 21.06 -25.93 -38.26
CA ARG A 149 21.38 -24.80 -39.13
C ARG A 149 21.93 -25.24 -40.48
N GLU A 150 22.72 -26.31 -40.52
CA GLU A 150 23.23 -26.89 -41.77
C GLU A 150 22.10 -27.49 -42.63
N VAL A 151 21.04 -28.03 -41.99
CA VAL A 151 19.88 -28.60 -42.69
C VAL A 151 18.90 -27.51 -43.14
N SER A 152 18.59 -26.55 -42.27
CA SER A 152 17.62 -25.49 -42.56
C SER A 152 17.78 -24.27 -41.66
N GLU A 153 17.96 -23.10 -42.25
CA GLU A 153 18.11 -21.84 -41.52
C GLU A 153 16.79 -21.36 -40.89
N ASP A 154 15.65 -21.54 -41.58
CA ASP A 154 14.34 -21.10 -41.08
C ASP A 154 13.96 -21.77 -39.75
N LEU A 155 14.20 -23.08 -39.62
CA LEU A 155 13.94 -23.81 -38.36
C LEU A 155 14.91 -23.39 -37.26
N TYR A 156 16.14 -23.01 -37.60
CA TYR A 156 17.11 -22.54 -36.62
C TYR A 156 16.66 -21.22 -35.99
N LEU A 157 16.19 -20.28 -36.81
CA LEU A 157 15.65 -19.01 -36.32
C LEU A 157 14.45 -19.24 -35.38
N ALA A 158 13.50 -20.09 -35.82
CA ALA A 158 12.34 -20.44 -35.00
C ALA A 158 12.71 -21.14 -33.67
N ALA A 159 13.78 -21.93 -33.64
CA ALA A 159 14.23 -22.63 -32.42
C ALA A 159 15.01 -21.72 -31.45
N VAL A 160 15.65 -20.66 -31.95
CA VAL A 160 16.39 -19.68 -31.14
C VAL A 160 15.46 -18.62 -30.54
N ASP A 161 14.31 -18.38 -31.17
CA ASP A 161 13.31 -17.45 -30.66
C ASP A 161 12.82 -17.83 -29.25
N ILE A 162 12.62 -16.81 -28.42
CA ILE A 162 12.20 -17.00 -27.02
C ILE A 162 10.73 -17.38 -26.99
N ASP A 163 10.42 -18.50 -26.32
CA ASP A 163 9.04 -18.87 -26.03
C ASP A 163 8.49 -18.03 -24.86
N GLU A 164 7.57 -17.10 -25.17
CA GLU A 164 6.91 -16.24 -24.19
C GLU A 164 6.10 -17.02 -23.15
N SER A 165 5.65 -18.25 -23.47
CA SER A 165 4.88 -19.06 -22.54
C SER A 165 5.66 -19.45 -21.28
N LEU A 166 6.99 -19.60 -21.41
CA LEU A 166 7.90 -19.93 -20.31
C LEU A 166 7.98 -18.84 -19.24
N LEU A 167 7.66 -17.58 -19.57
CA LEU A 167 7.68 -16.47 -18.61
C LEU A 167 6.63 -16.62 -17.50
N THR A 168 5.53 -17.33 -17.78
CA THR A 168 4.42 -17.52 -16.83
C THR A 168 4.42 -18.89 -16.14
N CYS A 169 5.49 -19.66 -16.30
CA CYS A 169 5.59 -21.00 -15.75
C CYS A 169 5.59 -20.97 -14.20
N GLN A 170 4.71 -21.76 -13.59
CA GLN A 170 4.65 -21.98 -12.15
C GLN A 170 4.96 -23.43 -11.83
N LEU A 171 6.02 -23.66 -11.05
CA LEU A 171 6.47 -24.98 -10.65
C LEU A 171 6.36 -25.09 -9.13
N THR A 172 5.61 -26.09 -8.66
CA THR A 172 5.55 -26.43 -7.24
C THR A 172 6.64 -27.45 -6.92
N GLY A 173 7.34 -27.26 -5.79
CA GLY A 173 8.34 -28.21 -5.33
C GLY A 173 7.74 -29.58 -4.97
N PRO A 174 8.58 -30.63 -4.87
CA PRO A 174 8.14 -31.95 -4.44
C PRO A 174 7.64 -31.92 -2.98
N VAL A 175 6.66 -32.77 -2.69
CA VAL A 175 6.10 -32.95 -1.34
C VAL A 175 6.75 -34.17 -0.68
N GLU A 176 6.92 -34.15 0.64
CA GLU A 176 7.48 -35.31 1.39
C GLU A 176 6.64 -36.58 1.22
N THR A 177 5.31 -36.43 1.19
CA THR A 177 4.37 -37.53 0.95
C THR A 177 3.40 -37.16 -0.19
N PRO A 178 3.07 -38.11 -1.07
CA PRO A 178 2.10 -37.86 -2.13
C PRO A 178 0.69 -37.64 -1.55
N PRO A 179 -0.18 -36.90 -2.26
CA PRO A 179 -1.54 -36.64 -1.80
C PRO A 179 -2.35 -37.93 -1.72
N ILE A 180 -3.17 -38.04 -0.66
CA ILE A 180 -4.10 -39.16 -0.47
C ILE A 180 -5.35 -38.91 -1.32
N GLU A 181 -5.76 -39.91 -2.11
CA GLU A 181 -6.97 -39.83 -2.91
C GLU A 181 -8.21 -39.70 -2.04
N ASN A 182 -9.12 -38.79 -2.40
CA ASN A 182 -10.40 -38.54 -1.71
C ASN A 182 -10.28 -38.15 -0.23
N TYR A 183 -9.14 -37.57 0.17
CA TYR A 183 -9.00 -37.03 1.52
C TYR A 183 -9.95 -35.84 1.72
N GLN A 184 -10.89 -35.98 2.67
CA GLN A 184 -11.76 -34.90 3.09
C GLN A 184 -11.07 -34.10 4.19
N SER A 185 -10.50 -32.95 3.83
CA SER A 185 -9.95 -32.01 4.79
C SER A 185 -11.04 -31.50 5.74
N PRO A 186 -10.73 -31.29 7.03
CA PRO A 186 -11.67 -30.68 7.96
C PRO A 186 -11.99 -29.23 7.54
N ASP A 187 -13.22 -28.80 7.79
CA ASP A 187 -13.65 -27.43 7.50
C ASP A 187 -12.94 -26.41 8.41
N GLY A 188 -12.56 -25.27 7.83
CA GLY A 188 -11.95 -24.16 8.55
C GLY A 188 -12.00 -22.85 7.75
N GLU A 189 -11.97 -21.72 8.46
CA GLU A 189 -11.94 -20.39 7.85
C GLU A 189 -10.50 -19.87 7.74
N TYR A 190 -10.12 -19.39 6.56
CA TYR A 190 -8.85 -18.67 6.37
C TYR A 190 -9.07 -17.17 6.61
N ILE A 191 -8.39 -16.63 7.63
CA ILE A 191 -8.37 -15.21 7.93
C ILE A 191 -6.97 -14.67 7.59
N ASP A 192 -6.89 -13.71 6.67
CA ASP A 192 -5.64 -13.03 6.35
C ASP A 192 -5.27 -12.03 7.46
N ILE A 193 -4.18 -12.30 8.17
CA ILE A 193 -3.64 -11.47 9.26
C ILE A 193 -2.41 -10.66 8.76
N SER A 194 -2.21 -10.55 7.44
CA SER A 194 -1.11 -9.80 6.88
C SER A 194 -1.15 -8.32 7.31
N LYS A 195 0.01 -7.81 7.76
CA LYS A 195 0.13 -6.42 8.20
C LYS A 195 -0.02 -5.48 7.00
N LYS A 196 -0.98 -4.56 7.07
CA LYS A 196 -1.13 -3.48 6.10
C LYS A 196 -0.23 -2.31 6.49
N TRP A 197 0.54 -1.84 5.51
CA TRP A 197 1.49 -0.73 5.64
C TRP A 197 1.01 0.38 4.71
N ASP A 198 0.08 1.22 5.19
CA ASP A 198 -0.51 2.37 4.48
C ASP A 198 0.18 3.69 4.84
#